data_AF-A0A8C5EUF3-F1
#
_entry.id   AF-A0A8C5EUF3-F1
#
_cell.length_a   1.000
_cell.length_b   1.000
_cell.length_c   1.000
_cell.angle_alpha   90.00
_cell.angle_beta   90.00
_cell.angle_gamma   90.00
#
_symmetry.space_group_name_H-M   'P 1'
#
loop_
_entity.id
_entity.type
_entity.pdbx_description
1 polymer ?
#
loop_
_entity_poly.entity_id
_entity_poly.type
_entity_poly.pdbx_seq_one_letter_code
_entity_poly.pdbx_strand_id
1 'polypeptide(L)'
;MSKHPGLLLLLGRLVLLHHKHPERKQAPVTYEKEEEEDEGVSCERDEWWWDCLEVLRENCLVTLANISGQLDLSIYPESICLPLLDGLLHWAVCPSAEALDPFPTLGPLGSLSPQRLVLETLSKLSIQDNNVDLILATPPFNRLEKLYGSLVRLVGERKVAVCREMAVVLLANLAHGDSLAARAIAVQKGSVGNLLGFLEDSLAATQYQQSQSSLLQMQGGPHFEPTSVDMMRRAARALHALAKLEENHSEFTLYESRLLDISVSPLMNSLVSQVICDVLFLIGQS
;
A
#
# COMPACT_ATOMS: atom_id res chain seq x y z
N MET A 1 5.71 23.74 1.69
CA MET A 1 6.16 22.89 2.82
C MET A 1 7.14 21.80 2.38
N SER A 2 6.86 21.06 1.30
CA SER A 2 7.73 19.99 0.80
C SER A 2 9.16 20.41 0.43
N LYS A 3 9.41 21.71 0.17
CA LYS A 3 10.74 22.25 -0.15
C LYS A 3 11.58 22.66 1.06
N HIS A 4 11.09 22.53 2.30
CA HIS A 4 11.76 23.05 3.49
C HIS A 4 12.55 21.95 4.26
N PRO A 5 13.89 21.92 4.19
CA PRO A 5 14.68 20.82 4.75
C PRO A 5 14.51 20.65 6.27
N GLY A 6 14.43 21.76 7.02
CA GLY A 6 14.26 21.71 8.47
C GLY A 6 12.93 21.12 8.92
N LEU A 7 11.89 21.25 8.09
CA LEU A 7 10.58 20.66 8.39
C LEU A 7 10.65 19.14 8.18
N LEU A 8 11.19 18.72 7.04
CA LEU A 8 11.35 17.30 6.72
C LEU A 8 12.27 16.58 7.72
N LEU A 9 13.33 17.24 8.18
CA LEU A 9 14.20 16.72 9.23
C LEU A 9 13.42 16.51 10.54
N LEU A 10 12.56 17.46 10.93
CA LEU A 10 11.73 17.33 12.13
C LEU A 10 10.72 16.18 11.98
N LEU A 11 10.01 16.12 10.85
CA LEU A 11 9.03 15.05 10.57
C LEU A 11 9.69 13.67 10.55
N GLY A 12 10.88 13.55 9.93
CA GLY A 12 11.67 12.32 9.89
C GLY A 12 12.16 11.86 11.25
N ARG A 13 12.34 12.78 12.22
CA ARG A 13 12.63 12.40 13.61
C ARG A 13 11.37 12.01 14.36
N LEU A 14 10.27 12.74 14.18
CA LEU A 14 9.01 12.51 14.90
C LEU A 14 8.30 11.20 14.52
N VAL A 15 8.43 10.76 13.26
CA VAL A 15 7.66 9.62 12.73
C VAL A 15 7.83 8.33 13.54
N LEU A 16 9.04 8.05 14.05
CA LEU A 16 9.33 6.88 14.90
C LEU A 16 9.87 7.25 16.29
N LEU A 17 9.80 8.53 16.67
CA LEU A 17 10.28 8.97 17.98
C LEU A 17 9.60 8.15 19.08
N HIS A 18 10.37 7.44 19.90
CA HIS A 18 9.91 6.56 20.98
C HIS A 18 8.85 5.51 20.58
N HIS A 19 8.75 5.13 19.30
CA HIS A 19 7.94 3.99 18.88
C HIS A 19 8.87 2.82 18.55
N LYS A 20 9.02 1.89 19.49
CA LYS A 20 9.87 0.69 19.36
C LYS A 20 9.09 -0.54 19.78
N HIS A 21 9.37 -1.67 19.14
CA HIS A 21 8.84 -2.96 19.58
C HIS A 21 9.86 -3.67 20.46
N PRO A 22 9.47 -4.19 21.63
CA PRO A 22 10.35 -5.01 22.44
C PRO A 22 10.70 -6.30 21.69
N GLU A 23 11.91 -6.79 21.89
CA GLU A 23 12.29 -8.11 21.37
C GLU A 23 11.43 -9.19 22.04
N ARG A 24 10.86 -10.09 21.23
CA ARG A 24 10.11 -11.22 21.75
C ARG A 24 11.09 -12.16 22.45
N LYS A 25 11.17 -12.11 23.78
CA LYS A 25 11.88 -13.12 24.59
C LYS A 25 11.30 -14.49 24.23
N GLN A 26 12.15 -15.43 23.80
CA GLN A 26 11.73 -16.81 23.59
C GLN A 26 11.35 -17.41 24.93
N ALA A 27 10.21 -18.09 25.03
CA ALA A 27 9.85 -18.78 26.25
C ALA A 27 10.93 -19.85 26.54
N PRO A 28 11.52 -19.89 27.75
CA PRO A 28 12.50 -20.91 28.08
C PRO A 28 11.86 -22.29 27.92
N VAL A 29 12.52 -23.16 27.15
CA VAL A 29 12.04 -24.52 26.81
C VAL A 29 12.22 -25.49 27.99
N THR A 30 12.80 -25.04 29.10
CA THR A 30 13.13 -25.84 30.28
C THR A 30 12.50 -25.26 31.55
N TYR A 31 11.89 -26.14 32.36
CA TYR A 31 11.45 -25.85 33.74
C TYR A 31 12.65 -25.74 34.71
N GLU A 32 13.69 -25.01 34.32
CA GLU A 32 14.73 -24.62 35.27
C GLU A 32 14.38 -23.23 35.77
N LYS A 33 14.08 -23.19 37.06
CA LYS A 33 13.64 -22.02 37.80
C LYS A 33 14.86 -21.11 38.00
N GLU A 34 15.32 -20.48 36.94
CA GLU A 34 16.29 -19.40 37.04
C GLU A 34 15.53 -18.19 37.54
N GLU A 35 15.86 -17.77 38.76
CA GLU A 35 15.51 -16.47 39.33
C GLU A 35 16.28 -15.38 38.55
N GLU A 36 15.99 -15.23 37.26
CA GLU A 36 16.26 -13.98 36.58
C GLU A 36 15.24 -12.98 37.12
N GLU A 37 15.74 -11.93 37.78
CA GLU A 37 14.95 -10.77 38.15
C GLU A 37 14.11 -10.38 36.92
N ASP A 38 12.80 -10.58 37.05
CA ASP A 38 11.82 -10.07 36.12
C ASP A 38 11.97 -8.54 36.21
N GLU A 39 12.87 -7.97 35.41
CA GLU A 39 12.70 -6.64 34.84
C GLU A 39 11.44 -6.74 33.95
N GLY A 40 10.32 -6.96 34.62
CA GLY A 40 9.00 -6.99 34.04
C GLY A 40 8.87 -5.66 33.36
N VAL A 41 8.59 -5.70 32.05
CA VAL A 41 8.40 -4.57 31.13
C VAL A 41 8.01 -3.34 31.94
N SER A 42 9.00 -2.57 32.38
CA SER A 42 8.73 -1.40 33.20
C SER A 42 7.86 -0.54 32.32
N CYS A 43 6.74 -0.06 32.83
CA CYS A 43 5.85 0.81 32.11
C CYS A 43 6.65 2.03 31.64
N GLU A 44 7.25 1.97 30.44
CA GLU A 44 7.96 3.11 29.81
C GLU A 44 7.00 4.30 29.62
N ARG A 45 5.70 4.09 29.85
CA ARG A 45 4.61 5.06 29.83
C ARG A 45 4.47 5.97 31.07
N ASP A 46 5.43 5.98 31.99
CA ASP A 46 5.40 6.88 33.15
C ASP A 46 5.92 8.31 32.86
N GLU A 47 6.43 8.55 31.65
CA GLU A 47 6.92 9.86 31.24
C GLU A 47 5.81 10.83 30.82
N TRP A 48 5.96 12.13 31.13
CA TRP A 48 4.91 13.14 30.93
C TRP A 48 4.56 13.43 29.45
N TRP A 49 5.41 13.03 28.51
CA TRP A 49 5.32 13.45 27.11
C TRP A 49 4.53 12.50 26.21
N TRP A 50 4.04 11.36 26.70
CA TRP A 50 3.35 10.36 25.87
C TRP A 50 2.09 10.91 25.18
N ASP A 51 1.19 11.55 25.95
CA ASP A 51 -0.03 12.16 25.40
C ASP A 51 0.29 13.23 24.33
N CYS A 52 1.35 14.02 24.57
CA CYS A 52 1.80 15.01 23.61
C CYS A 52 2.38 14.35 22.35
N LEU A 53 3.17 13.30 22.52
CA LEU A 53 3.82 12.59 21.43
C LEU A 53 2.82 11.89 20.52
N GLU A 54 1.74 11.33 21.05
CA GLU A 54 0.65 10.74 20.25
C GLU A 54 0.06 11.77 19.28
N VAL A 55 -0.28 12.96 19.78
CA VAL A 55 -0.80 14.07 18.97
C VAL A 55 0.25 14.60 17.99
N LEU A 56 1.52 14.70 18.41
CA LEU A 56 2.61 15.10 17.51
C LEU A 56 2.79 14.10 16.37
N ARG A 57 2.65 12.81 16.66
CA ARG A 57 2.79 11.74 15.65
C ARG A 57 1.63 11.75 14.67
N GLU A 58 0.40 11.90 15.15
CA GLU A 58 -0.76 12.10 14.28
C GLU A 58 -0.55 13.30 13.34
N ASN A 59 -0.23 14.47 13.89
CA ASN A 59 0.01 15.67 13.11
C ASN A 59 1.16 15.52 12.11
N CYS A 60 2.22 14.78 12.49
CA CYS A 60 3.33 14.44 11.61
C CYS A 60 2.84 13.63 10.40
N LEU A 61 2.09 12.55 10.63
CA LEU A 61 1.57 11.69 9.57
C LEU A 61 0.56 12.42 8.67
N VAL A 62 -0.33 13.23 9.24
CA VAL A 62 -1.26 14.07 8.48
C VAL A 62 -0.50 15.09 7.63
N THR A 63 0.55 15.70 8.17
CA THR A 63 1.40 16.65 7.43
C THR A 63 2.09 15.96 6.26
N LEU A 64 2.67 14.76 6.48
CA LEU A 64 3.32 13.96 5.43
C LEU A 64 2.34 13.57 4.32
N ALA A 65 1.13 13.10 4.67
CA ALA A 65 0.09 12.76 3.71
C ALA A 65 -0.32 13.95 2.84
N ASN A 66 -0.34 15.17 3.40
CA ASN A 66 -0.67 16.39 2.67
C ASN A 66 0.46 16.87 1.74
N ILE A 67 1.73 16.79 2.17
CA ILE A 67 2.85 17.32 1.37
C ILE A 67 3.42 16.32 0.36
N SER A 68 3.15 15.02 0.54
CA SER A 68 3.74 13.92 -0.25
C SER A 68 3.52 14.03 -1.76
N GLY A 69 2.40 14.58 -2.20
CA GLY A 69 2.10 14.74 -3.63
C GLY A 69 3.05 15.71 -4.37
N GLN A 70 3.82 16.52 -3.63
CA GLN A 70 4.80 17.47 -4.17
C GLN A 70 6.18 17.29 -3.51
N LEU A 71 6.39 16.17 -2.82
CA LEU A 71 7.63 15.86 -2.13
C LEU A 71 8.50 14.97 -3.02
N ASP A 72 9.57 15.55 -3.54
CA ASP A 72 10.66 14.82 -4.19
C ASP A 72 11.76 14.63 -3.13
N LEU A 73 12.06 13.38 -2.76
CA LEU A 73 13.06 13.06 -1.75
C LEU A 73 14.48 13.05 -2.31
N SER A 74 14.66 12.99 -3.63
CA SER A 74 15.98 12.91 -4.27
C SER A 74 16.84 14.16 -4.09
N ILE A 75 16.21 15.30 -3.81
CA ILE A 75 16.91 16.58 -3.56
C ILE A 75 17.45 16.69 -2.13
N TYR A 76 17.14 15.73 -1.25
CA TYR A 76 17.49 15.76 0.17
C TYR A 76 18.58 14.74 0.50
N PRO A 77 19.46 15.06 1.48
CA PRO A 77 20.46 14.11 1.96
C PRO A 77 19.80 12.92 2.66
N GLU A 78 20.55 11.82 2.76
CA GLU A 78 20.16 10.58 3.44
C GLU A 78 19.66 10.82 4.87
N SER A 79 20.28 11.76 5.59
CA SER A 79 19.89 12.14 6.95
C SER A 79 18.47 12.70 7.09
N ILE A 80 17.81 13.04 5.97
CA ILE A 80 16.41 13.48 5.90
C ILE A 80 15.55 12.39 5.24
N CYS A 81 15.93 11.90 4.06
CA CYS A 81 15.07 10.99 3.31
C CYS A 81 14.95 9.61 3.95
N LEU A 82 16.05 9.06 4.50
CA LEU A 82 16.05 7.72 5.09
C LEU A 82 15.15 7.63 6.35
N PRO A 83 15.23 8.54 7.35
CA PRO A 83 14.32 8.47 8.49
C PRO A 83 12.83 8.61 8.12
N LEU A 84 12.53 9.41 7.08
CA LEU A 84 11.16 9.54 6.58
C LEU A 84 10.67 8.23 5.96
N LEU A 85 11.44 7.65 5.04
CA LEU A 85 11.06 6.41 4.36
C LEU A 85 11.03 5.22 5.32
N ASP A 86 12.02 5.09 6.20
CA ASP A 86 12.05 4.05 7.23
C ASP A 86 10.81 4.13 8.12
N GLY A 87 10.45 5.34 8.59
CA GLY A 87 9.24 5.56 9.38
C GLY A 87 7.94 5.22 8.66
N LEU A 88 7.79 5.69 7.41
CA LEU A 88 6.60 5.42 6.61
C LEU A 88 6.43 3.92 6.33
N LEU A 89 7.53 3.24 5.95
CA LEU A 89 7.52 1.80 5.69
C LEU A 89 7.27 1.00 6.98
N HIS A 90 7.83 1.44 8.12
CA HIS A 90 7.56 0.82 9.42
C HIS A 90 6.07 0.86 9.72
N TRP A 91 5.47 2.06 9.73
CA TRP A 91 4.05 2.23 10.02
C TRP A 91 3.15 1.47 9.04
N ALA A 92 3.55 1.35 7.77
CA ALA A 92 2.77 0.65 6.76
C ALA A 92 2.62 -0.86 7.03
N VAL A 93 3.59 -1.47 7.72
CA VAL A 93 3.56 -2.90 8.08
C VAL A 93 3.56 -3.16 9.58
N CYS A 94 3.41 -2.10 10.38
CA CYS A 94 3.48 -2.18 11.83
C CYS A 94 2.29 -3.02 12.37
N PRO A 95 2.55 -4.08 13.15
CA PRO A 95 1.49 -4.95 13.66
C PRO A 95 0.82 -4.41 14.94
N SER A 96 1.25 -3.26 15.46
CA SER A 96 0.71 -2.70 16.70
C SER A 96 -0.75 -2.26 16.54
N ALA A 97 -1.48 -2.29 17.65
CA ALA A 97 -2.80 -1.69 17.73
C ALA A 97 -2.76 -0.19 17.37
N GLU A 98 -1.74 0.54 17.83
CA GLU A 98 -1.52 1.95 17.48
C GLU A 98 -1.51 2.21 15.97
N ALA A 99 -0.99 1.28 15.15
CA ALA A 99 -0.91 1.45 13.70
C ALA A 99 -2.24 1.18 12.99
N LEU A 100 -3.03 0.27 13.55
CA LEU A 100 -4.26 -0.26 12.96
C LEU A 100 -5.49 0.54 13.35
N ASP A 101 -5.55 0.95 14.62
CA ASP A 101 -6.70 1.63 15.20
C ASP A 101 -6.77 3.10 14.75
N PRO A 102 -7.98 3.70 14.70
CA PRO A 102 -8.12 5.13 14.48
C PRO A 102 -7.40 5.94 15.56
N PHE A 103 -6.93 7.15 15.21
CA PHE A 103 -6.32 8.04 16.20
C PHE A 103 -7.28 8.34 17.36
N PRO A 104 -6.82 8.33 18.63
CA PRO A 104 -7.66 8.58 19.80
C PRO A 104 -8.33 9.97 19.81
N THR A 105 -7.72 10.94 19.14
CA THR A 105 -8.23 12.31 18.96
C THR A 105 -9.47 12.36 18.06
N LEU A 106 -9.64 11.36 17.19
CA LEU A 106 -10.80 11.22 16.34
C LEU A 106 -11.89 10.55 17.17
N GLY A 107 -13.02 11.23 17.34
CA GLY A 107 -14.16 10.69 18.08
C GLY A 107 -14.69 9.35 17.51
N PRO A 108 -15.79 8.80 18.05
CA PRO A 108 -16.24 7.42 17.78
C PRO A 108 -16.52 7.06 16.31
N LEU A 109 -16.64 8.05 15.43
CA LEU A 109 -16.88 7.88 13.99
C LEU A 109 -15.61 8.02 13.15
N GLY A 110 -14.46 8.30 13.79
CA GLY A 110 -13.15 8.38 13.16
C GLY A 110 -12.73 7.03 12.61
N SER A 111 -12.18 7.02 11.40
CA SER A 111 -11.68 5.79 10.76
C SER A 111 -10.25 5.92 10.24
N LEU A 112 -9.59 7.05 10.50
CA LEU A 112 -8.25 7.32 10.01
C LEU A 112 -7.24 6.76 11.01
N SER A 113 -6.46 5.77 10.56
CA SER A 113 -5.36 5.17 11.32
C SER A 113 -4.01 5.58 10.73
N PRO A 114 -2.90 5.42 11.48
CA PRO A 114 -1.55 5.62 10.95
C PRO A 114 -1.31 4.85 9.66
N GLN A 115 -1.72 3.58 9.57
CA GLN A 115 -1.57 2.78 8.36
C GLN A 115 -2.27 3.39 7.13
N ARG A 116 -3.45 3.99 7.31
CA ARG A 116 -4.17 4.64 6.20
C ARG A 116 -3.44 5.90 5.73
N LEU A 117 -2.92 6.71 6.66
CA LEU A 117 -2.14 7.91 6.31
C LEU A 117 -0.83 7.58 5.60
N VAL A 118 -0.10 6.55 6.05
CA VAL A 118 1.14 6.17 5.38
C VAL A 118 0.90 5.47 4.05
N LEU A 119 -0.21 4.74 3.89
CA LEU A 119 -0.63 4.21 2.58
C LEU A 119 -0.91 5.36 1.58
N GLU A 120 -1.64 6.39 2.00
CA GLU A 120 -1.85 7.61 1.20
C GLU A 120 -0.52 8.30 0.89
N THR A 121 0.36 8.45 1.89
CA THR A 121 1.66 9.10 1.72
C THR A 121 2.55 8.33 0.72
N LEU A 122 2.70 7.03 0.89
CA LEU A 122 3.52 6.18 0.03
C LEU A 122 2.94 6.10 -1.39
N SER A 123 1.63 5.98 -1.54
CA SER A 123 1.00 5.98 -2.87
C SER A 123 1.24 7.30 -3.61
N LYS A 124 1.16 8.46 -2.94
CA LYS A 124 1.51 9.77 -3.52
C LYS A 124 3.00 9.92 -3.82
N LEU A 125 3.88 9.50 -2.92
CA LEU A 125 5.33 9.54 -3.14
C LEU A 125 5.73 8.70 -4.35
N SER A 126 5.15 7.50 -4.49
CA SER A 126 5.45 6.54 -5.55
C SER A 126 5.05 7.02 -6.96
N ILE A 127 4.34 8.15 -7.09
CA ILE A 127 4.05 8.76 -8.39
C ILE A 127 5.34 9.25 -9.09
N GLN A 128 6.38 9.55 -8.32
CA GLN A 128 7.67 10.00 -8.83
C GLN A 128 8.68 8.84 -8.80
N ASP A 129 9.31 8.54 -9.94
CA ASP A 129 10.27 7.42 -10.07
C ASP A 129 11.45 7.56 -9.10
N ASN A 130 11.98 8.77 -8.93
CA ASN A 130 13.03 9.07 -7.95
C ASN A 130 12.68 8.61 -6.53
N ASN A 131 11.42 8.76 -6.11
CA ASN A 131 10.98 8.32 -4.79
C ASN A 131 10.78 6.80 -4.75
N VAL A 132 10.37 6.18 -5.86
CA VAL A 132 10.25 4.73 -5.97
C VAL A 132 11.62 4.08 -5.75
N ASP A 133 12.66 4.59 -6.41
CA ASP A 133 14.03 4.12 -6.24
C ASP A 133 14.47 4.19 -4.77
N LEU A 134 14.19 5.31 -4.10
CA LEU A 134 14.53 5.49 -2.68
C LEU A 134 13.70 4.57 -1.76
N ILE A 135 12.42 4.37 -2.04
CA ILE A 135 11.56 3.45 -1.28
C ILE A 135 12.13 2.02 -1.37
N LEU A 136 12.47 1.58 -2.58
CA LEU A 136 12.99 0.24 -2.85
C LEU A 136 14.41 0.04 -2.30
N ALA A 137 15.20 1.11 -2.22
CA ALA A 137 16.52 1.12 -1.60
C ALA A 137 16.48 1.16 -0.07
N THR A 138 15.31 1.37 0.57
CA THR A 138 15.21 1.51 2.03
C THR A 138 15.29 0.12 2.71
N PRO A 139 16.31 -0.17 3.53
CA PRO A 139 16.39 -1.42 4.26
C PRO A 139 15.37 -1.48 5.41
N PRO A 140 15.00 -2.67 5.92
CA PRO A 140 15.33 -4.01 5.42
C PRO A 140 14.34 -4.51 4.36
N PHE A 141 14.82 -5.29 3.37
CA PHE A 141 13.99 -5.79 2.26
C PHE A 141 12.80 -6.66 2.71
N ASN A 142 12.94 -7.43 3.79
CA ASN A 142 11.84 -8.23 4.36
C ASN A 142 10.61 -7.38 4.76
N ARG A 143 10.80 -6.08 4.99
CA ARG A 143 9.73 -5.13 5.26
C ARG A 143 8.94 -4.83 3.99
N LEU A 144 9.61 -4.71 2.85
CA LEU A 144 8.98 -4.51 1.55
C LEU A 144 8.15 -5.74 1.16
N GLU A 145 8.64 -6.96 1.42
CA GLU A 145 7.84 -8.18 1.19
C GLU A 145 6.53 -8.19 1.99
N LYS A 146 6.61 -7.80 3.28
CA LYS A 146 5.41 -7.63 4.13
C LYS A 146 4.48 -6.54 3.61
N LEU A 147 5.05 -5.45 3.09
CA LEU A 147 4.27 -4.37 2.46
C LEU A 147 3.53 -4.91 1.23
N TYR A 148 4.20 -5.61 0.33
CA TYR A 148 3.58 -6.19 -0.87
C TYR A 148 2.41 -7.12 -0.51
N GLY A 149 2.61 -8.04 0.44
CA GLY A 149 1.53 -8.92 0.91
C GLY A 149 0.35 -8.14 1.51
N SER A 150 0.63 -7.06 2.25
CA SER A 150 -0.41 -6.19 2.84
C SER A 150 -1.19 -5.42 1.76
N LEU A 151 -0.50 -4.92 0.73
CA LEU A 151 -1.11 -4.24 -0.41
C LEU A 151 -1.98 -5.19 -1.24
N VAL A 152 -1.48 -6.38 -1.57
CA VAL A 152 -2.24 -7.42 -2.28
C VAL A 152 -3.51 -7.78 -1.51
N ARG A 153 -3.42 -7.91 -0.19
CA ARG A 153 -4.59 -8.14 0.68
C ARG A 153 -5.59 -6.97 0.61
N LEU A 154 -5.13 -5.73 0.67
CA LEU A 154 -6.00 -4.54 0.54
C LEU A 154 -6.75 -4.51 -0.80
N VAL A 155 -6.11 -4.92 -1.89
CA VAL A 155 -6.76 -5.04 -3.20
C VAL A 155 -7.88 -6.08 -3.19
N GLY A 156 -7.69 -7.21 -2.49
CA GLY A 156 -8.65 -8.31 -2.42
C GLY A 156 -9.79 -8.14 -1.41
N GLU A 157 -9.60 -7.40 -0.31
CA GLU A 157 -10.59 -7.30 0.77
C GLU A 157 -11.85 -6.51 0.39
N ARG A 158 -11.78 -5.59 -0.58
CA ARG A 158 -12.92 -4.79 -1.10
C ARG A 158 -13.68 -3.97 -0.04
N LYS A 159 -13.18 -3.83 1.19
CA LYS A 159 -13.86 -3.14 2.29
C LYS A 159 -13.88 -1.62 2.14
N VAL A 160 -12.75 -1.04 1.71
CA VAL A 160 -12.57 0.42 1.62
C VAL A 160 -12.01 0.75 0.23
N ALA A 161 -12.87 1.30 -0.64
CA ALA A 161 -12.52 1.58 -2.03
C ALA A 161 -11.27 2.46 -2.17
N VAL A 162 -11.18 3.53 -1.38
CA VAL A 162 -10.02 4.45 -1.41
C VAL A 162 -8.71 3.75 -1.08
N CYS A 163 -8.68 2.92 -0.02
CA CYS A 163 -7.48 2.17 0.34
C CYS A 163 -7.13 1.12 -0.72
N ARG A 164 -8.14 0.51 -1.34
CA ARG A 164 -7.98 -0.42 -2.45
C ARG A 164 -7.30 0.24 -3.64
N GLU A 165 -7.76 1.43 -4.03
CA GLU A 165 -7.17 2.21 -5.12
C GLU A 165 -5.74 2.65 -4.80
N MET A 166 -5.48 3.16 -3.60
CA MET A 166 -4.12 3.52 -3.16
C MET A 166 -3.17 2.32 -3.20
N ALA A 167 -3.66 1.12 -2.84
CA ALA A 167 -2.87 -0.10 -2.92
C ALA A 167 -2.53 -0.47 -4.38
N VAL A 168 -3.48 -0.33 -5.31
CA VAL A 168 -3.21 -0.53 -6.75
C VAL A 168 -2.20 0.48 -7.27
N VAL A 169 -2.29 1.75 -6.89
CA VAL A 169 -1.31 2.79 -7.27
C VAL A 169 0.09 2.37 -6.82
N LEU A 170 0.23 2.00 -5.54
CA LEU A 170 1.53 1.68 -4.97
C LEU A 170 2.10 0.39 -5.57
N LEU A 171 1.29 -0.66 -5.75
CA LEU A 171 1.73 -1.88 -6.44
C LEU A 171 2.19 -1.62 -7.87
N ALA A 172 1.44 -0.82 -8.64
CA ALA A 172 1.78 -0.50 -10.02
C ALA A 172 3.11 0.24 -10.13
N ASN A 173 3.32 1.25 -9.29
CA ASN A 173 4.54 2.06 -9.32
C ASN A 173 5.76 1.26 -8.82
N LEU A 174 5.63 0.49 -7.74
CA LEU A 174 6.73 -0.32 -7.20
C LEU A 174 7.11 -1.47 -8.16
N ALA A 175 6.13 -2.15 -8.76
CA ALA A 175 6.42 -3.18 -9.76
C ALA A 175 7.05 -2.61 -11.04
N HIS A 176 6.74 -1.36 -11.40
CA HIS A 176 7.35 -0.71 -12.56
C HIS A 176 8.79 -0.24 -12.28
N GLY A 177 9.06 0.19 -11.05
CA GLY A 177 10.35 0.77 -10.67
C GLY A 177 11.49 -0.25 -10.66
N ASP A 178 11.24 -1.50 -10.30
CA ASP A 178 12.29 -2.50 -10.20
C ASP A 178 11.82 -3.94 -10.49
N SER A 179 12.70 -4.72 -11.11
CA SER A 179 12.47 -6.12 -11.43
C SER A 179 12.39 -7.02 -10.19
N LEU A 180 13.20 -6.77 -9.15
CA LEU A 180 13.12 -7.56 -7.91
C LEU A 180 11.82 -7.25 -7.17
N ALA A 181 11.38 -5.98 -7.15
CA ALA A 181 10.06 -5.60 -6.65
C ALA A 181 8.92 -6.28 -7.43
N ALA A 182 8.95 -6.25 -8.78
CA ALA A 182 7.96 -6.94 -9.61
C ALA A 182 7.92 -8.45 -9.33
N ARG A 183 9.08 -9.10 -9.21
CA ARG A 183 9.16 -10.52 -8.83
C ARG A 183 8.55 -10.77 -7.45
N ALA A 184 8.97 -9.99 -6.45
CA ALA A 184 8.50 -10.14 -5.07
C ALA A 184 7.00 -9.87 -4.92
N ILE A 185 6.41 -8.98 -5.73
CA ILE A 185 4.97 -8.73 -5.80
C ILE A 185 4.24 -9.88 -6.49
N ALA A 186 4.75 -10.43 -7.59
CA ALA A 186 4.09 -11.51 -8.33
C ALA A 186 3.93 -12.77 -7.49
N VAL A 187 4.97 -13.14 -6.71
CA VAL A 187 4.95 -14.34 -5.85
C VAL A 187 4.11 -14.18 -4.58
N GLN A 188 3.56 -12.99 -4.31
CA GLN A 188 2.61 -12.83 -3.20
C GLN A 188 1.32 -13.60 -3.52
N LYS A 189 0.82 -14.34 -2.53
CA LYS A 189 -0.39 -15.14 -2.68
C LYS A 189 -1.57 -14.28 -3.12
N GLY A 190 -2.09 -14.57 -4.32
CA GLY A 190 -3.26 -13.89 -4.88
C GLY A 190 -2.97 -12.55 -5.55
N SER A 191 -1.71 -12.20 -5.83
CA SER A 191 -1.31 -10.93 -6.46
C SER A 191 -2.01 -10.69 -7.80
N VAL A 192 -1.77 -11.57 -8.78
CA VAL A 192 -2.39 -11.52 -10.12
C VAL A 192 -3.91 -11.61 -10.02
N GLY A 193 -4.42 -12.56 -9.23
CA GLY A 193 -5.86 -12.78 -9.05
C GLY A 193 -6.61 -11.58 -8.47
N ASN A 194 -6.02 -10.86 -7.51
CA ASN A 194 -6.64 -9.69 -6.88
C ASN A 194 -6.60 -8.46 -7.82
N LEU A 195 -5.51 -8.28 -8.57
CA LEU A 195 -5.42 -7.22 -9.61
C LEU A 195 -6.44 -7.46 -10.73
N LEU A 196 -6.63 -8.71 -11.17
CA LEU A 196 -7.70 -9.05 -12.12
C LEU A 196 -9.08 -8.83 -11.53
N GLY A 197 -9.28 -9.23 -10.27
CA GLY A 197 -10.53 -8.96 -9.56
C GLY A 197 -10.86 -7.47 -9.47
N PHE A 198 -9.85 -6.60 -9.37
CA PHE A 198 -10.03 -5.14 -9.44
C PHE A 198 -10.56 -4.67 -10.80
N LEU A 199 -10.03 -5.22 -11.90
CA LEU A 199 -10.49 -4.91 -13.25
C LEU A 199 -11.90 -5.44 -13.52
N GLU A 200 -12.18 -6.67 -13.09
CA GLU A 200 -13.49 -7.31 -13.23
C GLU A 200 -14.58 -6.59 -12.43
N ASP A 201 -14.30 -6.20 -11.18
CA ASP A 201 -15.26 -5.43 -10.38
C ASP A 201 -15.58 -4.09 -11.05
N SER A 202 -14.59 -3.45 -11.69
CA SER A 202 -14.76 -2.18 -12.41
C SER A 202 -15.57 -2.35 -13.71
N LEU A 203 -15.37 -3.46 -14.42
CA LEU A 203 -16.19 -3.85 -15.57
C LEU A 203 -17.64 -4.12 -15.16
N ALA A 204 -17.84 -4.87 -14.07
CA ALA A 204 -19.16 -5.16 -13.53
C ALA A 204 -19.89 -3.88 -13.11
N ALA A 205 -19.18 -2.92 -12.52
CA ALA A 205 -19.72 -1.59 -12.21
C ALA A 205 -20.24 -0.87 -13.47
N THR A 206 -19.40 -0.87 -14.52
CA THR A 206 -19.71 -0.21 -15.79
C THR A 206 -20.93 -0.85 -16.46
N GLN A 207 -20.99 -2.19 -16.48
CA GLN A 207 -22.14 -2.94 -17.00
C GLN A 207 -23.42 -2.65 -16.22
N TYR A 208 -23.33 -2.63 -14.89
CA TYR A 208 -24.46 -2.32 -14.03
C TYR A 208 -25.01 -0.91 -14.30
N GLN A 209 -24.12 0.09 -14.44
CA GLN A 209 -24.54 1.45 -14.78
C GLN A 209 -25.21 1.55 -16.15
N GLN A 210 -24.64 0.92 -17.19
CA GLN A 210 -25.25 0.95 -18.52
C GLN A 210 -26.64 0.33 -18.53
N SER A 211 -26.83 -0.81 -17.84
CA SER A 211 -28.15 -1.45 -17.74
C SER A 211 -29.16 -0.61 -16.96
N GLN A 212 -28.73 0.15 -15.95
CA GLN A 212 -29.60 1.01 -15.15
C GLN A 212 -29.89 2.38 -15.75
N SER A 213 -29.01 2.93 -16.58
CA SER A 213 -29.28 4.17 -17.32
C SER A 213 -30.49 4.06 -18.27
N SER A 214 -30.97 2.85 -18.54
CA SER A 214 -32.21 2.60 -19.28
C SER A 214 -33.48 2.62 -18.41
N LEU A 215 -33.40 2.58 -17.08
CA LEU A 215 -34.57 2.33 -16.23
C LEU A 215 -34.88 3.33 -15.11
N LEU A 216 -33.93 3.90 -14.34
CA LEU A 216 -34.35 4.74 -13.19
C LEU A 216 -33.34 5.83 -12.78
N GLN A 217 -33.70 7.07 -13.08
CA GLN A 217 -33.18 8.30 -12.48
C GLN A 217 -33.74 8.54 -11.04
N MET A 218 -34.25 7.51 -10.35
CA MET A 218 -35.25 7.70 -9.27
C MET A 218 -35.17 6.79 -8.03
N GLN A 219 -34.05 6.15 -7.67
CA GLN A 219 -33.97 5.53 -6.33
C GLN A 219 -32.54 5.33 -5.81
N GLY A 220 -32.29 5.84 -4.60
CA GLY A 220 -31.01 5.76 -3.87
C GLY A 220 -30.67 4.35 -3.38
N GLY A 221 -30.40 3.44 -4.33
CA GLY A 221 -29.72 2.18 -4.05
C GLY A 221 -28.24 2.41 -3.70
N PRO A 222 -27.56 1.43 -3.10
CA PRO A 222 -26.15 1.55 -2.73
C PRO A 222 -25.33 1.97 -3.94
N HIS A 223 -24.61 3.09 -3.80
CA HIS A 223 -23.77 3.68 -4.83
C HIS A 223 -22.62 2.72 -5.14
N PHE A 224 -22.79 1.86 -6.13
CA PHE A 224 -21.69 1.14 -6.77
C PHE A 224 -21.00 2.14 -7.70
N GLU A 225 -20.15 3.00 -7.14
CA GLU A 225 -19.38 3.94 -7.94
C GLU A 225 -18.34 3.17 -8.76
N PRO A 226 -18.33 3.34 -10.09
CA PRO A 226 -17.31 2.75 -10.93
C PRO A 226 -15.97 3.40 -10.58
N THR A 227 -14.95 2.56 -10.40
CA THR A 227 -13.57 3.01 -10.35
C THR A 227 -13.21 3.73 -11.66
N SER A 228 -12.27 4.69 -11.58
CA SER A 228 -11.87 5.45 -12.77
C SER A 228 -11.11 4.60 -13.79
N VAL A 229 -11.20 4.97 -15.08
CA VAL A 229 -10.44 4.33 -16.16
C VAL A 229 -8.92 4.43 -15.92
N ASP A 230 -8.43 5.51 -15.30
CA ASP A 230 -7.01 5.64 -14.94
C ASP A 230 -6.58 4.56 -13.94
N MET A 231 -7.41 4.31 -12.94
CA MET A 231 -7.16 3.27 -11.94
C MET A 231 -7.20 1.87 -12.54
N MET A 232 -8.11 1.58 -13.46
CA MET A 232 -8.09 0.33 -14.23
C MET A 232 -6.80 0.20 -15.05
N ARG A 233 -6.38 1.27 -15.72
CA ARG A 233 -5.11 1.29 -16.47
C ARG A 233 -3.90 1.06 -15.56
N ARG A 234 -3.91 1.58 -14.33
CA ARG A 234 -2.85 1.31 -13.34
C ARG A 234 -2.81 -0.15 -12.92
N ALA A 235 -3.95 -0.77 -12.65
CA ALA A 235 -4.01 -2.22 -12.36
C ALA A 235 -3.50 -3.05 -13.54
N ALA A 236 -3.91 -2.72 -14.78
CA ALA A 236 -3.40 -3.38 -15.98
C ALA A 236 -1.89 -3.19 -16.16
N ARG A 237 -1.36 -1.99 -15.89
CA ARG A 237 0.09 -1.72 -15.93
C ARG A 237 0.87 -2.45 -14.84
N ALA A 238 0.27 -2.65 -13.65
CA ALA A 238 0.85 -3.52 -12.64
C ALA A 238 0.98 -4.94 -13.19
N LEU A 239 -0.10 -5.52 -13.72
CA LEU A 239 -0.06 -6.85 -14.37
C LEU A 239 0.98 -6.93 -15.48
N HIS A 240 1.09 -5.90 -16.32
CA HIS A 240 2.11 -5.82 -17.35
C HIS A 240 3.54 -5.78 -16.78
N ALA A 241 3.79 -5.00 -15.73
CA ALA A 241 5.10 -5.00 -15.07
C ALA A 241 5.46 -6.37 -14.49
N LEU A 242 4.49 -7.10 -13.93
CA LEU A 242 4.69 -8.46 -13.45
C LEU A 242 4.96 -9.45 -14.60
N ALA A 243 4.22 -9.36 -15.71
CA ALA A 243 4.32 -10.27 -16.86
C ALA A 243 5.57 -10.07 -17.71
N LYS A 244 6.26 -8.94 -17.59
CA LYS A 244 7.55 -8.68 -18.27
C LYS A 244 8.67 -9.62 -17.83
N LEU A 245 8.56 -10.22 -16.65
CA LEU A 245 9.54 -11.16 -16.13
C LEU A 245 9.10 -12.58 -16.47
N GLU A 246 9.93 -13.31 -17.20
CA GLU A 246 9.66 -14.69 -17.61
C GLU A 246 9.43 -15.61 -16.41
N GLU A 247 10.15 -15.36 -15.29
CA GLU A 247 10.00 -16.15 -14.08
C GLU A 247 8.61 -16.01 -13.43
N ASN A 248 7.88 -14.94 -13.75
CA ASN A 248 6.53 -14.70 -13.23
C ASN A 248 5.44 -15.38 -14.06
N HIS A 249 5.73 -15.91 -15.24
CA HIS A 249 4.71 -16.49 -16.13
C HIS A 249 3.94 -17.65 -15.48
N SER A 250 4.60 -18.43 -14.61
CA SER A 250 3.94 -19.47 -13.81
C SER A 250 2.77 -18.95 -12.97
N GLU A 251 2.88 -17.71 -12.46
CA GLU A 251 1.87 -17.06 -11.63
C GLU A 251 0.64 -16.61 -12.43
N PHE A 252 0.73 -16.57 -13.77
CA PHE A 252 -0.36 -16.16 -14.66
C PHE A 252 -1.17 -17.33 -15.25
N THR A 253 -0.62 -18.55 -15.25
CA THR A 253 -1.21 -19.73 -15.91
C THR A 253 -2.68 -19.99 -15.57
N LEU A 254 -3.07 -19.82 -14.30
CA LEU A 254 -4.47 -20.02 -13.85
C LEU A 254 -5.40 -18.86 -14.19
N TYR A 255 -4.88 -17.77 -14.74
CA TYR A 255 -5.58 -16.51 -14.96
C TYR A 255 -5.68 -16.10 -16.43
N GLU A 256 -5.07 -16.84 -17.35
CA GLU A 256 -5.07 -16.55 -18.80
C GLU A 256 -6.49 -16.41 -19.37
N SER A 257 -7.40 -17.33 -19.02
CA SER A 257 -8.80 -17.25 -19.45
C SER A 257 -9.47 -15.95 -19.01
N ARG A 258 -9.16 -15.48 -17.78
CA ARG A 258 -9.74 -14.24 -17.23
C ARG A 258 -9.16 -13.00 -17.91
N LEU A 259 -7.85 -13.01 -18.21
CA LEU A 259 -7.22 -11.96 -19.02
C LEU A 259 -7.86 -11.87 -20.40
N LEU A 260 -8.12 -13.03 -21.04
CA LEU A 260 -8.79 -13.10 -22.33
C LEU A 260 -10.20 -12.50 -22.24
N ASP A 261 -11.01 -12.92 -21.27
CA ASP A 261 -12.37 -12.39 -21.04
C ASP A 261 -12.39 -10.87 -20.87
N ILE A 262 -11.43 -10.32 -20.12
CA ILE A 262 -11.27 -8.88 -19.94
C ILE A 262 -10.90 -8.19 -21.27
N SER A 263 -9.98 -8.77 -22.04
CA SER A 263 -9.47 -8.18 -23.29
C SER A 263 -10.54 -8.09 -24.38
N VAL A 264 -11.41 -9.11 -24.47
CA VAL A 264 -12.46 -9.21 -25.50
C VAL A 264 -13.75 -8.50 -25.11
N SER A 265 -13.86 -8.02 -23.87
CA SER A 265 -15.05 -7.35 -23.37
C SER A 265 -15.31 -6.03 -24.14
N PRO A 266 -16.48 -5.87 -24.78
CA PRO A 266 -16.81 -4.64 -25.51
C PRO A 266 -17.03 -3.43 -24.59
N LEU A 267 -17.19 -3.68 -23.28
CA LEU A 267 -17.34 -2.65 -22.25
C LEU A 267 -15.99 -2.14 -21.74
N MET A 268 -14.90 -2.81 -22.07
CA MET A 268 -13.57 -2.42 -21.63
C MET A 268 -13.07 -1.20 -22.40
N ASN A 269 -12.46 -0.26 -21.69
CA ASN A 269 -11.79 0.88 -22.32
C ASN A 269 -10.61 0.40 -23.19
N SER A 270 -10.46 0.97 -24.39
CA SER A 270 -9.43 0.55 -25.35
C SER A 270 -8.01 0.66 -24.81
N LEU A 271 -7.69 1.66 -23.98
CA LEU A 271 -6.36 1.81 -23.39
C LEU A 271 -6.06 0.75 -22.34
N VAL A 272 -7.08 0.27 -21.62
CA VAL A 272 -6.93 -0.81 -20.65
C VAL A 272 -6.83 -2.14 -21.39
N SER A 273 -7.70 -2.38 -22.37
CA SER A 273 -7.67 -3.58 -23.22
C SER A 273 -6.32 -3.73 -23.93
N GLN A 274 -5.74 -2.65 -24.46
CA GLN A 274 -4.41 -2.69 -25.09
C GLN A 274 -3.33 -3.23 -24.12
N VAL A 275 -3.28 -2.74 -22.88
CA VAL A 275 -2.29 -3.21 -21.89
C VAL A 275 -2.54 -4.67 -21.51
N ILE A 276 -3.80 -5.11 -21.45
CA ILE A 276 -4.13 -6.52 -21.18
C ILE A 276 -3.75 -7.41 -22.38
N CYS A 277 -3.90 -6.94 -23.61
CA CYS A 277 -3.41 -7.64 -24.79
C CYS A 277 -1.87 -7.76 -24.77
N ASP A 278 -1.16 -6.71 -24.34
CA ASP A 278 0.30 -6.76 -24.18
C ASP A 278 0.71 -7.80 -23.11
N VAL A 279 -0.04 -7.89 -21.99
CA VAL A 279 0.14 -8.94 -20.96
C VAL A 279 -0.06 -10.33 -21.56
N LEU A 280 -1.16 -10.56 -22.29
CA LEU A 280 -1.46 -11.83 -22.94
C LEU A 280 -0.38 -12.22 -23.96
N PHE A 281 0.15 -11.24 -24.69
CA PHE A 281 1.25 -11.46 -25.62
C PHE A 281 2.52 -11.92 -24.90
N LEU A 282 2.89 -11.27 -23.80
CA LEU A 282 4.08 -11.63 -23.02
C LEU A 282 3.99 -13.05 -22.45
N ILE A 283 2.82 -13.44 -21.94
CA ILE A 283 2.61 -14.78 -21.33
C ILE A 283 2.46 -15.85 -22.42
N GLY A 284 1.86 -15.53 -23.57
CA GLY A 284 1.65 -16.48 -24.66
C GLY A 284 2.88 -16.77 -25.53
N GLN A 285 3.97 -16.03 -25.37
CA GLN A 285 5.26 -16.29 -26.04
C GLN A 285 6.13 -17.34 -25.33
N SER A 286 5.73 -17.75 -24.14
CA SER A 286 6.46 -18.61 -23.20
C SER A 286 6.03 -20.07 -23.31
#